data_AF-A0AAV5MRV3-F1
#
_entry.id   AF-A0AAV5MRV3-F1
#
_cell.length_a   1.000
_cell.length_b   1.000
_cell.length_c   1.000
_cell.angle_alpha   90.00
_cell.angle_beta   90.00
_cell.angle_gamma   90.00
#
_symmetry.space_group_name_H-M   'P 1'
#
loop_
_entity.id
_entity.type
_entity.pdbx_description
1 polymer ?
#
loop_
_entity_poly.entity_id
_entity_poly.type
_entity_poly.pdbx_seq_one_letter_code
_entity_poly.pdbx_strand_id
1 'polypeptide(L)' 'MYFQFIGACKEPMMVIVTELLLGGTLRKYFLNMQPRQLDLRVAIGFALDIARAMECLHSHGIIHRDLKPGMIITLNF' A
#
# COMPACT_ATOMS: atom_id res chain seq x y z
N MET A 1 -2.80 -2.78 -11.29
CA MET A 1 -2.55 -4.10 -10.67
C MET A 1 -3.38 -4.14 -9.40
N TYR A 2 -4.26 -5.13 -9.28
CA TYR A 2 -5.20 -5.20 -8.15
C TYR A 2 -4.57 -6.03 -7.04
N PHE A 3 -4.49 -5.47 -5.85
CA PHE A 3 -4.11 -6.22 -4.65
C PHE A 3 -5.08 -7.39 -4.47
N GLN A 4 -4.58 -8.62 -4.56
CA GLN A 4 -5.42 -9.80 -4.59
C GLN A 4 -5.76 -10.31 -3.18
N PHE A 5 -7.05 -10.27 -2.86
CA PHE A 5 -7.61 -11.03 -1.75
C PHE A 5 -7.69 -12.52 -2.11
N ILE A 6 -7.12 -13.38 -1.25
CA ILE A 6 -7.13 -14.83 -1.45
C ILE A 6 -8.23 -15.48 -0.62
N GLY A 7 -8.43 -15.04 0.62
CA GLY A 7 -9.45 -15.60 1.50
C GLY A 7 -9.41 -15.02 2.91
N ALA A 8 -10.36 -15.44 3.75
CA ALA A 8 -10.39 -15.08 5.15
C ALA A 8 -10.85 -16.26 6.01
N CYS A 9 -10.34 -16.33 7.23
CA CYS A 9 -10.78 -17.26 8.26
C CYS A 9 -11.28 -16.45 9.47
N LYS A 10 -12.30 -16.95 10.17
CA LYS A 10 -12.89 -16.27 11.34
C LYS A 10 -12.59 -16.97 12.67
N GLU A 11 -12.32 -18.28 12.64
CA GLU A 11 -12.13 -19.11 13.84
C GLU A 11 -10.77 -19.82 13.80
N PRO A 12 -9.99 -19.80 14.91
CA PRO A 12 -10.25 -19.18 16.21
C PRO A 12 -9.98 -17.66 16.26
N MET A 13 -9.39 -17.08 15.20
CA MET A 13 -9.07 -15.66 15.08
C MET A 13 -9.39 -15.17 13.66
N MET A 14 -9.78 -13.91 13.52
CA MET A 14 -9.99 -13.29 12.21
C MET A 14 -8.65 -13.11 11.49
N VAL A 15 -8.49 -13.78 10.36
CA VAL A 15 -7.31 -13.71 9.50
C VAL A 15 -7.74 -13.38 8.08
N ILE A 16 -7.02 -12.46 7.43
CA ILE A 16 -7.18 -12.12 6.02
C ILE A 16 -5.91 -12.57 5.29
N VAL A 17 -6.08 -13.37 4.24
CA VAL A 17 -5.00 -13.87 3.39
C VAL A 17 -5.05 -13.12 2.07
N THR A 18 -3.90 -12.59 1.66
CA THR A 18 -3.72 -11.78 0.45
C THR A 18 -2.46 -12.23 -0.27
N GLU A 19 -2.24 -11.75 -1.49
CA GLU A 19 -0.97 -11.97 -2.18
C GLU A 19 0.23 -11.46 -1.36
N LEU A 20 1.37 -12.15 -1.49
CA LEU A 20 2.61 -11.72 -0.85
C LEU A 20 3.33 -10.71 -1.74
N LEU A 21 3.40 -9.47 -1.28
CA LEU A 21 4.15 -8.40 -1.94
C LEU A 21 5.55 -8.27 -1.30
N LEU A 22 6.60 -8.61 -2.05
CA LEU A 22 7.97 -8.69 -1.54
C LEU A 22 8.68 -7.34 -1.42
N GLY A 23 8.20 -6.28 -2.08
CA GLY A 23 8.80 -4.95 -2.02
C GLY A 23 8.70 -4.31 -0.62
N GLY A 24 7.74 -4.72 0.21
CA GLY A 24 7.57 -4.19 1.56
C GLY A 24 6.82 -2.85 1.59
N THR A 25 6.93 -2.11 2.70
CA THR A 25 6.11 -0.91 2.92
C THR A 25 6.83 0.38 2.54
N LEU A 26 6.06 1.39 2.13
CA LEU A 26 6.59 2.72 1.88
C LEU A 26 7.22 3.34 3.15
N ARG A 27 6.72 3.00 4.35
CA ARG A 27 7.38 3.35 5.62
C ARG A 27 8.80 2.78 5.71
N LYS A 28 9.00 1.49 5.38
CA LYS A 28 10.33 0.85 5.43
C LYS A 28 11.27 1.47 4.41
N TYR A 29 10.76 1.81 3.23
CA TYR A 29 11.52 2.54 2.21
C TYR A 29 12.07 3.86 2.73
N PHE A 30 11.21 4.71 3.30
CA PHE A 30 11.65 6.01 3.82
C PHE A 30 12.64 5.91 4.96
N LEU A 31 12.49 4.91 5.84
CA LEU A 31 13.44 4.66 6.92
C LEU A 31 14.82 4.28 6.38
N ASN A 32 14.88 3.43 5.36
CA ASN A 32 16.14 2.97 4.75
C ASN A 32 16.83 4.08 3.92
N MET A 33 16.09 5.10 3.50
CA MET A 33 16.62 6.17 2.67
C MET A 33 17.31 7.28 3.50
N GLN A 34 17.05 7.37 4.81
CA GLN A 34 17.61 8.43 5.64
C GLN A 34 19.15 8.38 5.70
N PRO A 35 19.83 9.55 5.63
CA PRO A 35 19.30 10.92 5.68
C PRO A 35 18.93 11.51 4.30
N ARG A 36 18.95 10.72 3.22
CA ARG A 36 18.72 11.22 1.86
C ARG A 36 17.24 11.57 1.66
N GLN A 37 17.00 12.68 0.99
CA GLN A 37 15.65 13.06 0.56
C GLN A 37 15.23 12.23 -0.66
N LEU A 38 13.93 11.97 -0.75
CA LEU A 38 13.34 11.34 -1.93
C LEU A 38 13.42 12.28 -3.13
N ASP A 39 13.83 11.76 -4.29
CA ASP A 39 13.76 12.50 -5.55
C ASP A 39 12.31 12.93 -5.83
N LEU A 40 12.12 14.18 -6.24
CA LEU A 40 10.79 14.77 -6.43
C LEU A 40 9.95 14.00 -7.47
N ARG A 41 10.57 13.47 -8.53
CA ARG A 41 9.84 12.70 -9.55
C ARG A 41 9.35 11.37 -8.97
N VAL A 42 10.16 10.72 -8.13
CA VAL A 42 9.74 9.51 -7.42
C VAL A 42 8.60 9.81 -6.44
N ALA A 43 8.67 10.94 -5.73
CA ALA A 43 7.61 11.38 -4.82
C ALA A 43 6.28 11.61 -5.54
N ILE A 44 6.32 12.28 -6.69
CA ILE A 44 5.14 12.50 -7.55
C ILE A 44 4.59 11.16 -8.07
N GLY A 45 5.47 10.23 -8.46
CA GLY A 45 5.08 8.88 -8.87
C GLY A 45 4.28 8.15 -7.78
N PHE A 46 4.80 8.10 -6.55
CA PHE A 46 4.06 7.52 -5.43
C PHE A 46 2.73 8.22 -5.17
N ALA A 47 2.71 9.55 -5.16
CA ALA A 47 1.49 10.31 -4.92
C ALA A 47 0.40 10.01 -5.97
N LEU A 48 0.79 9.91 -7.25
CA LEU A 48 -0.13 9.59 -8.34
C LEU A 48 -0.70 8.17 -8.22
N ASP A 49 0.14 7.18 -7.92
CA ASP A 49 -0.31 5.80 -7.77
C ASP A 49 -1.24 5.63 -6.57
N ILE A 50 -0.94 6.28 -5.44
CA ILE A 50 -1.80 6.30 -4.26
C ILE A 50 -3.13 6.98 -4.58
N ALA A 51 -3.11 8.13 -5.27
CA ALA A 51 -4.32 8.86 -5.63
C ALA A 51 -5.24 8.03 -6.54
N ARG A 52 -4.68 7.34 -7.54
CA ARG A 52 -5.43 6.43 -8.42
C ARG A 52 -6.05 5.26 -7.67
N ALA A 53 -5.32 4.67 -6.73
CA ALA A 53 -5.86 3.60 -5.89
C ALA A 53 -7.03 4.09 -5.02
N MET A 54 -6.90 5.28 -4.42
CA MET A 54 -7.96 5.88 -3.61
C MET A 54 -9.18 6.29 -4.45
N GLU A 55 -8.97 6.84 -5.64
CA GLU A 55 -10.06 7.15 -6.59
C GLU A 55 -10.85 5.88 -6.94
N CYS A 56 -10.15 4.77 -7.23
CA CYS A 56 -10.79 3.48 -7.48
C CYS A 56 -11.61 2.99 -6.28
N LEU A 57 -11.10 3.08 -5.04
CA LEU A 57 -11.87 2.71 -3.85
C LEU A 57 -13.11 3.59 -3.70
N HIS A 58 -12.94 4.91 -3.82
CA HIS A 58 -14.02 5.87 -3.66
C HIS A 58 -15.09 5.74 -4.75
N SER A 59 -14.72 5.40 -5.99
CA SER A 59 -15.69 5.16 -7.08
C SER A 59 -16.60 3.96 -6.79
N HIS A 60 -16.19 3.06 -5.90
CA HIS A 60 -16.98 1.92 -5.40
C HIS A 60 -17.62 2.19 -4.03
N GLY A 61 -17.57 3.42 -3.52
CA GLY A 61 -18.12 3.79 -2.21
C GLY A 61 -17.33 3.25 -1.01
N ILE A 62 -16.10 2.77 -1.22
CA ILE A 62 -15.25 2.19 -0.17
C ILE A 62 -14.37 3.28 0.43
N ILE A 63 -14.44 3.45 1.76
CA ILE A 63 -13.54 4.34 2.50
C ILE A 63 -12.42 3.51 3.14
N HIS A 64 -11.15 3.78 2.78
CA HIS A 64 -9.98 3.03 3.28
C HIS A 64 -9.81 3.14 4.81
N ARG A 65 -10.13 4.29 5.40
CA ARG A 65 -10.08 4.62 6.85
C ARG A 65 -8.70 4.61 7.53
N ASP A 66 -7.69 3.91 7.01
CA ASP A 66 -6.33 3.88 7.59
C ASP A 66 -5.22 4.16 6.56
N LEU A 67 -5.36 5.23 5.78
CA LEU A 67 -4.39 5.59 4.74
C LEU A 67 -3.11 6.19 5.37
N LYS A 68 -2.02 5.42 5.38
CA LYS A 68 -0.71 5.83 5.90
C LYS A 68 0.44 5.04 5.24
N PRO A 69 1.70 5.51 5.31
CA PRO A 69 2.83 4.85 4.64
C PRO A 69 3.08 3.39 5.02
N GLY A 70 2.64 2.96 6.20
CA GLY A 70 2.74 1.55 6.62
C GLY A 70 1.73 0.62 5.96
N MET A 71 0.66 1.16 5.36
CA MET A 71 -0.40 0.41 4.66
C MET A 71 -0.25 0.48 3.13
N ILE A 72 0.79 1.17 2.64
CA ILE A 72 1.14 1.22 1.22
C ILE A 72 2.26 0.19 1.01
N ILE A 73 1.97 -0.81 0.19
CA ILE A 73 2.86 -1.95 -0.07
C ILE A 73 3.30 -1.91 -1.54
N THR A 74 4.59 -2.08 -1.78
CA THR A 74 5.19 -2.03 -3.12
C THR A 74 5.56 -3.43 -3.61
N LEU A 75 5.56 -3.62 -4.93
CA LEU A 75 5.95 -4.88 -5.56
C LEU A 75 7.48 -5.03 -5.64
N ASN A 76 8.18 -3.93 -5.95
CA ASN A 76 9.63 -3.79 -5.97
C ASN A 76 10.00 -2.32 -5.68
N PHE A 77 11.20 -2.07 -5.18
CA PHE A 77 11.83 -0.74 -5.15
C PHE A 77 12.88 -0.62 -6.25
#